data_AF-A0A2W7QS67-F1
#
_entry.id   AF-A0A2W7QS67-F1
#
_cell.length_a   1.000
_cell.length_b   1.000
_cell.length_c   1.000
_cell.angle_alpha   90.00
_cell.angle_beta   90.00
_cell.angle_gamma   90.00
#
_symmetry.space_group_name_H-M   'P 1'
#
loop_
_entity.id
_entity.type
_entity.pdbx_description
1 polymer ?
#
loop_
_entity_poly.entity_id
_entity_poly.type
_entity_poly.pdbx_seq_one_letter_code
_entity_poly.pdbx_strand_id
1 'polypeptide(L)'
;MKRFLLPFLFCLGLYSCGEKDKEISGNTADFRFEIVDSMRIDYLGNLWIIDFDSGSQSYLARGNRDMEFIILDRDGLTRSTLDFPSDGPYALNGWLNPIGLRDGQIEFQLSNQGFFRYDFNGNRIWRYELPFDYFYISELSGDPIYPLGDEIAFIRPERAEVVTDQSLKSIFEGIYGQPIMQVFDTVSNRSRETMAFPPNSMYSDGNFYFWMFPTVIQSGKEWLFFSEMN
;
A
#
# COMPACT_ATOMS: atom_id res chain seq x y z
N MET A 1 -27.25 -24.31 -73.90
CA MET A 1 -28.62 -23.75 -73.81
C MET A 1 -29.15 -24.08 -72.42
N LYS A 2 -29.76 -23.12 -71.70
CA LYS A 2 -29.72 -22.89 -70.21
C LYS A 2 -28.52 -21.98 -69.90
N ARG A 3 -28.61 -20.75 -69.37
CA ARG A 3 -29.54 -20.16 -68.39
C ARG A 3 -29.84 -18.68 -68.76
N PHE A 4 -31.06 -18.41 -69.22
CA PHE A 4 -31.68 -17.08 -69.35
C PHE A 4 -32.31 -16.70 -68.00
N LEU A 5 -31.51 -16.39 -66.98
CA LEU A 5 -32.03 -16.08 -65.63
C LEU A 5 -31.33 -14.87 -64.98
N LEU A 6 -30.67 -14.00 -65.75
CA LEU A 6 -30.01 -12.80 -65.22
C LEU A 6 -30.71 -11.45 -65.51
N PRO A 7 -31.54 -11.25 -66.56
CA PRO A 7 -32.15 -9.92 -66.74
C PRO A 7 -33.47 -9.73 -65.97
N PHE A 8 -34.03 -10.79 -65.37
CA PHE A 8 -35.28 -10.67 -64.59
C PHE A 8 -35.07 -10.18 -63.15
N LEU A 9 -33.85 -10.32 -62.61
CA LEU A 9 -33.53 -9.88 -61.24
C LEU A 9 -33.24 -8.37 -61.16
N PHE A 10 -32.94 -7.71 -62.28
CA PHE A 10 -32.62 -6.27 -62.30
C PHE A 10 -33.87 -5.38 -62.41
N CYS A 11 -35.03 -5.95 -62.79
CA CYS A 11 -36.28 -5.19 -62.94
C CYS A 11 -37.11 -5.10 -61.65
N LEU A 12 -36.74 -5.79 -60.56
CA LEU A 12 -37.47 -5.76 -59.29
C LEU A 12 -36.95 -4.71 -58.29
N GLY A 13 -35.89 -3.96 -58.63
CA GLY A 13 -35.32 -2.93 -57.76
C GLY A 13 -35.90 -1.52 -57.92
N LEU A 14 -36.85 -1.29 -58.84
CA LEU A 14 -37.34 0.06 -59.18
C LEU A 14 -38.74 0.38 -58.65
N TYR A 15 -39.30 -0.45 -57.77
CA TYR A 15 -40.53 -0.14 -57.02
C TYR A 15 -40.24 -0.10 -55.51
N SER A 16 -39.31 0.76 -55.10
CA SER A 16 -39.32 1.31 -53.74
C SER A 16 -40.20 2.56 -53.77
N CYS A 17 -41.50 2.34 -53.57
CA CYS A 17 -42.48 3.40 -53.47
C CYS A 17 -42.31 4.07 -52.10
N GLY A 18 -41.84 5.31 -52.09
CA GLY A 18 -41.67 6.11 -50.89
C GLY A 18 -43.00 6.33 -50.19
N GLU A 19 -43.10 5.83 -48.97
CA GLU A 19 -44.16 6.17 -48.04
C GLU A 19 -43.95 7.64 -47.65
N LYS A 20 -44.85 8.51 -48.12
CA LYS A 20 -44.96 9.88 -47.62
C LYS A 20 -45.55 9.81 -46.24
N ASP A 21 -44.70 9.69 -45.23
CA ASP A 21 -45.12 9.93 -43.86
C ASP A 21 -45.56 11.37 -43.72
N LYS A 22 -46.84 11.50 -43.37
CA LYS A 22 -47.50 12.75 -43.02
C LYS A 22 -46.70 13.39 -41.88
N GLU A 23 -46.30 14.63 -42.07
CA GLU A 23 -45.93 15.51 -40.96
C GLU A 23 -47.13 15.59 -40.01
N ILE A 24 -47.08 14.79 -38.96
CA ILE A 24 -47.88 15.01 -37.77
C ILE A 24 -47.33 16.28 -37.16
N SER A 25 -48.04 17.39 -37.34
CA SER A 25 -47.90 18.60 -36.53
C SER A 25 -48.30 18.26 -35.09
N GLY A 26 -47.44 17.52 -34.41
CA GLY A 26 -47.39 17.43 -32.97
C GLY A 26 -46.27 18.36 -32.56
N ASN A 27 -46.54 19.32 -31.68
CA ASN A 27 -45.50 20.01 -30.94
C ASN A 27 -44.56 18.96 -30.36
N THR A 28 -43.43 18.70 -31.02
CA THR A 28 -42.30 18.01 -30.41
C THR A 28 -41.78 18.99 -29.39
N ALA A 29 -42.31 18.90 -28.16
CA ALA A 29 -41.78 19.64 -27.04
C ALA A 29 -40.29 19.35 -26.99
N ASP A 30 -39.50 20.40 -27.16
CA ASP A 30 -38.04 20.33 -27.23
C ASP A 30 -37.54 20.14 -25.80
N PHE A 31 -37.51 18.88 -25.35
CA PHE A 31 -37.10 18.54 -24.00
C PHE A 31 -35.58 18.63 -23.91
N ARG A 32 -35.08 19.72 -23.33
CA ARG A 32 -33.67 19.86 -22.95
C ARG A 32 -33.47 19.35 -21.53
N PHE A 33 -32.61 18.35 -21.37
CA PHE A 33 -32.06 18.01 -20.05
C PHE A 33 -31.14 19.15 -19.60
N GLU A 34 -31.48 19.78 -18.47
CA GLU A 34 -30.63 20.77 -17.81
C GLU A 34 -30.24 20.22 -16.43
N ILE A 35 -28.94 20.06 -16.20
CA ILE A 35 -28.41 19.71 -14.89
C ILE A 35 -28.41 21.00 -14.08
N VAL A 36 -29.46 21.21 -13.29
CA VAL A 36 -29.71 22.49 -12.59
C VAL A 36 -28.79 22.67 -11.39
N ASP A 37 -28.32 21.58 -10.78
CA ASP A 37 -27.35 21.66 -9.69
C ASP A 37 -26.67 20.30 -9.48
N SER A 38 -25.42 20.14 -9.92
CA SER A 38 -24.60 19.02 -9.48
C SER A 38 -23.79 19.49 -8.28
N MET A 39 -24.28 19.24 -7.05
CA MET A 39 -23.40 19.31 -5.88
C MET A 39 -22.38 18.18 -5.99
N ARG A 40 -21.15 18.53 -6.34
CA ARG A 40 -20.00 17.65 -6.13
C ARG A 40 -19.72 17.66 -4.63
N ILE A 41 -20.15 16.61 -3.96
CA ILE A 41 -19.71 16.36 -2.59
C ILE A 41 -18.27 15.87 -2.69
N ASP A 42 -17.35 16.64 -2.15
CA ASP A 42 -15.94 16.24 -2.04
C ASP A 42 -15.84 15.16 -0.96
N TYR A 43 -16.10 13.92 -1.36
CA TYR A 43 -16.09 12.75 -0.49
C TYR A 43 -14.76 12.05 -0.64
N LEU A 44 -13.86 12.31 0.30
CA LEU A 44 -12.55 11.64 0.40
C LEU A 44 -12.65 10.15 0.78
N GLY A 45 -13.87 9.63 0.96
CA GLY A 45 -14.14 8.25 1.34
C GLY A 45 -13.70 7.92 2.77
N ASN A 46 -13.47 6.64 3.04
CA ASN A 46 -13.03 6.19 4.36
C ASN A 46 -11.51 6.36 4.45
N LEU A 47 -11.09 7.46 5.06
CA LEU A 47 -9.68 7.70 5.35
C LEU A 47 -9.25 6.91 6.58
N TRP A 48 -8.13 6.21 6.46
CA TRP A 48 -7.48 5.54 7.59
C TRP A 48 -6.27 6.36 7.98
N ILE A 49 -6.32 7.04 9.13
CA ILE A 49 -5.15 7.76 9.65
C ILE A 49 -4.12 6.72 10.11
N ILE A 50 -2.90 6.88 9.60
CA ILE A 50 -1.78 5.97 9.87
C ILE A 50 -0.87 6.58 10.94
N ASP A 51 -0.44 7.84 10.74
CA ASP A 51 0.57 8.46 11.59
C ASP A 51 0.46 10.00 11.61
N PHE A 52 1.13 10.64 12.58
CA PHE A 52 1.21 12.09 12.75
C PHE A 52 2.65 12.53 13.03
N ASP A 53 3.14 13.47 12.23
CA ASP A 53 4.44 14.08 12.46
C ASP A 53 4.29 15.47 13.09
N SER A 54 4.78 15.59 14.32
CA SER A 54 4.78 16.86 15.04
C SER A 54 5.68 17.92 14.42
N GLY A 55 6.74 17.53 13.70
CA GLY A 55 7.66 18.48 13.05
C GLY A 55 7.00 19.19 11.86
N SER A 56 6.35 18.42 10.98
CA SER A 56 5.63 18.95 9.82
C SER A 56 4.16 19.31 10.09
N GLN A 57 3.64 19.01 11.28
CA GLN A 57 2.22 19.18 11.66
C GLN A 57 1.26 18.56 10.62
N SER A 58 1.59 17.35 10.17
CA SER A 58 0.86 16.67 9.10
C SER A 58 0.46 15.26 9.53
N TYR A 59 -0.67 14.79 9.00
CA TYR A 59 -1.13 13.42 9.14
C TYR A 59 -0.88 12.65 7.84
N LEU A 60 -0.48 11.39 7.98
CA LEU A 60 -0.48 10.41 6.90
C LEU A 60 -1.77 9.61 6.97
N ALA A 61 -2.48 9.54 5.85
CA ALA A 61 -3.70 8.76 5.73
C ALA A 61 -3.63 7.83 4.51
N ARG A 62 -4.28 6.67 4.61
CA ARG A 62 -4.57 5.81 3.45
C ARG A 62 -5.92 6.22 2.85
N GLY A 63 -5.92 6.41 1.55
CA GLY A 63 -7.14 6.67 0.77
C GLY A 63 -7.91 5.39 0.44
N ASN A 64 -8.79 5.48 -0.57
CA ASN A 64 -9.63 4.35 -0.99
C ASN A 64 -9.10 3.70 -2.27
N ARG A 65 -8.24 4.39 -3.02
CA ARG A 65 -7.57 3.82 -4.19
C ARG A 65 -6.41 2.93 -3.75
N ASP A 66 -6.06 1.97 -4.60
CA ASP A 66 -4.92 1.10 -4.33
C ASP A 66 -3.62 1.93 -4.32
N MET A 67 -2.79 1.72 -3.31
CA MET A 67 -1.56 2.48 -3.04
C MET A 67 -1.71 4.01 -3.02
N GLU A 68 -2.89 4.53 -2.64
CA GLU A 68 -3.12 5.97 -2.44
C GLU A 68 -2.84 6.38 -1.00
N PHE A 69 -1.92 7.34 -0.84
CA PHE A 69 -1.60 7.95 0.44
C PHE A 69 -1.84 9.44 0.38
N ILE A 70 -2.41 9.99 1.45
CA ILE A 70 -2.83 11.38 1.52
C ILE A 70 -2.14 12.02 2.70
N ILE A 71 -1.54 13.19 2.45
CA ILE A 71 -0.96 14.03 3.48
C ILE A 71 -1.95 15.13 3.81
N LEU A 72 -2.42 15.15 5.05
CA LEU A 72 -3.36 16.14 5.56
C LEU A 72 -2.60 17.10 6.48
N ASP A 73 -2.98 18.38 6.47
CA ASP A 73 -2.55 19.31 7.51
C ASP A 73 -3.35 19.13 8.81
N ARG A 74 -3.03 19.95 9.80
CA ARG A 74 -3.68 19.93 11.11
C ARG A 74 -5.19 20.27 11.07
N ASP A 75 -5.62 21.01 10.04
CA ASP A 75 -7.02 21.40 9.84
C ASP A 75 -7.78 20.34 9.01
N GLY A 76 -7.10 19.27 8.58
CA GLY A 76 -7.67 18.19 7.78
C GLY A 76 -7.70 18.49 6.29
N LEU A 77 -7.03 19.54 5.82
CA LEU A 77 -6.93 19.86 4.40
C LEU A 77 -5.84 19.02 3.73
N THR A 78 -6.13 18.53 2.53
CA THR A 78 -5.15 17.79 1.73
C THR A 78 -4.01 18.69 1.27
N ARG A 79 -2.80 18.39 1.74
CA ARG A 79 -1.55 19.00 1.26
C ARG A 79 -1.02 18.30 0.02
N SER A 80 -1.07 16.97 0.00
CA SER A 80 -0.69 16.17 -1.17
C SER A 80 -1.39 14.82 -1.20
N THR A 81 -1.44 14.26 -2.40
CA THR A 81 -1.88 12.89 -2.65
C THR A 81 -0.76 12.20 -3.41
N LEU A 82 -0.32 11.06 -2.90
CA LEU A 82 0.71 10.23 -3.48
C LEU A 82 0.06 9.00 -4.09
N ASP A 83 0.22 8.87 -5.40
CA ASP A 83 -0.18 7.71 -6.17
C ASP A 83 1.09 7.03 -6.70
N PHE A 84 1.29 5.76 -6.33
CA PHE A 84 2.46 5.01 -6.78
C PHE A 84 2.16 4.24 -8.07
N PRO A 85 3.06 4.25 -9.06
CA PRO A 85 2.86 3.51 -10.30
C PRO A 85 2.90 2.01 -10.02
N SER A 86 2.01 1.26 -10.67
CA SER A 86 2.00 -0.21 -10.65
C SER A 86 2.87 -0.84 -11.75
N ASP A 87 3.41 -0.04 -12.68
CA ASP A 87 4.26 -0.50 -13.78
C ASP A 87 5.45 0.44 -14.03
N GLY A 88 6.49 -0.08 -14.70
CA GLY A 88 7.73 0.62 -15.03
C GLY A 88 8.86 0.42 -14.02
N PRO A 89 10.04 1.02 -14.27
CA PRO A 89 11.25 0.83 -13.46
C PRO A 89 11.15 1.38 -12.03
N TYR A 90 10.10 2.15 -11.74
CA TYR A 90 9.82 2.73 -10.42
C TYR A 90 8.56 2.13 -9.77
N ALA A 91 8.00 1.08 -10.35
CA ALA A 91 6.82 0.42 -9.82
C ALA A 91 7.09 -0.16 -8.43
N LEU A 92 6.15 0.09 -7.51
CA LEU A 92 6.11 -0.59 -6.24
C LEU A 92 5.19 -1.80 -6.41
N ASN A 93 5.80 -2.98 -6.47
CA ASN A 93 5.09 -4.23 -6.71
C ASN A 93 5.00 -5.01 -5.41
N GLY A 94 3.79 -5.19 -4.89
CA GLY A 94 3.52 -5.96 -3.68
C GLY A 94 2.73 -5.16 -2.64
N TRP A 95 2.72 -5.66 -1.41
CA TRP A 95 2.08 -4.97 -0.29
C TRP A 95 2.96 -3.80 0.17
N LEU A 96 2.48 -2.58 -0.07
CA LEU A 96 3.12 -1.34 0.37
C LEU A 96 2.65 -0.99 1.78
N ASN A 97 3.50 -1.24 2.77
CA ASN A 97 3.20 -0.97 4.16
C ASN A 97 3.73 0.43 4.56
N PRO A 98 2.87 1.39 4.94
CA PRO A 98 3.31 2.67 5.50
C PRO A 98 3.80 2.46 6.94
N ILE A 99 5.08 2.73 7.19
CA ILE A 99 5.71 2.39 8.47
C ILE A 99 5.98 3.60 9.37
N GLY A 100 5.92 4.82 8.82
CA GLY A 100 6.06 6.03 9.61
C GLY A 100 6.00 7.33 8.81
N LEU A 101 5.80 8.43 9.53
CA LEU A 101 5.84 9.80 9.05
C LEU A 101 6.76 10.62 9.96
N ARG A 102 7.86 11.17 9.42
CA ARG A 102 8.85 11.92 10.22
C ARG A 102 9.51 13.02 9.42
N ASP A 103 9.63 14.21 10.00
CA ASP A 103 10.37 15.34 9.43
C ASP A 103 9.94 15.66 7.98
N GLY A 104 8.64 15.53 7.69
CA GLY A 104 8.08 15.75 6.35
C GLY A 104 8.40 14.65 5.33
N GLN A 105 8.80 13.46 5.78
CA GLN A 105 9.11 12.30 4.96
C GLN A 105 8.24 11.12 5.36
N ILE A 106 7.85 10.32 4.37
CA ILE A 106 7.04 9.12 4.57
C ILE A 106 7.94 7.92 4.38
N GLU A 107 7.89 7.00 5.34
CA GLU A 107 8.61 5.74 5.30
C GLU A 107 7.67 4.61 4.90
N PHE A 108 8.15 3.78 3.98
CA PHE A 108 7.46 2.60 3.51
C PHE A 108 8.34 1.37 3.59
N GLN A 109 7.70 0.23 3.79
CA GLN A 109 8.29 -1.08 3.67
C GLN A 109 7.56 -1.88 2.57
N LEU A 110 8.32 -2.50 1.68
CA LEU A 110 7.82 -3.46 0.69
C LEU A 110 8.45 -4.82 0.97
N SER A 111 7.62 -5.86 1.12
CA SER A 111 8.03 -7.20 1.60
C SER A 111 9.25 -7.80 0.89
N ASN A 112 9.49 -7.45 -0.36
CA ASN A 112 10.59 -7.97 -1.17
C ASN A 112 11.47 -6.89 -1.80
N GLN A 113 11.28 -5.61 -1.47
CA GLN A 113 12.09 -4.52 -2.04
C GLN A 113 12.79 -3.66 -0.99
N GLY A 114 12.49 -3.88 0.30
CA GLY A 114 13.16 -3.20 1.40
C GLY A 114 12.40 -1.99 1.87
N PHE A 115 13.16 -0.97 2.26
CA PHE A 115 12.66 0.24 2.89
C PHE A 115 12.85 1.44 1.98
N PHE A 116 11.89 2.35 2.01
CA PHE A 116 11.87 3.53 1.15
C PHE A 116 11.47 4.76 1.94
N ARG A 117 12.06 5.91 1.58
CA ARG A 117 11.57 7.22 2.00
C ARG A 117 11.14 8.04 0.82
N TYR A 118 10.01 8.71 0.98
CA TYR A 118 9.46 9.65 0.02
C TYR A 118 9.23 11.01 0.67
N ASP A 119 9.41 12.08 -0.11
CA ASP A 119 8.92 13.40 0.28
C ASP A 119 7.42 13.55 0.01
N PHE A 120 6.82 14.66 0.44
CA PHE A 120 5.39 14.93 0.22
C PHE A 120 5.02 15.21 -1.24
N ASN A 121 6.00 15.33 -2.15
CA ASN A 121 5.76 15.44 -3.58
C ASN A 121 5.81 14.08 -4.29
N GLY A 122 6.06 12.99 -3.55
CA GLY A 122 6.15 11.65 -4.11
C GLY A 122 7.51 11.32 -4.72
N ASN A 123 8.54 12.13 -4.45
CA ASN A 123 9.90 11.80 -4.87
C ASN A 123 10.53 10.80 -3.90
N ARG A 124 11.09 9.71 -4.42
CA ARG A 124 11.88 8.78 -3.61
C ARG A 124 13.22 9.42 -3.27
N ILE A 125 13.45 9.69 -1.98
CA ILE A 125 14.67 10.35 -1.49
C ILE A 125 15.68 9.37 -0.90
N TRP A 126 15.23 8.18 -0.48
CA TRP A 126 16.10 7.13 0.05
C TRP A 126 15.49 5.76 -0.21
N ARG A 127 16.37 4.77 -0.35
CA ARG A 127 16.00 3.37 -0.41
C ARG A 127 17.07 2.53 0.25
N TYR A 128 16.66 1.41 0.80
CA TYR A 128 17.58 0.38 1.24
C TYR A 128 16.97 -1.00 1.00
N GLU A 129 17.70 -1.82 0.27
CA GLU A 129 17.32 -3.18 -0.09
C GLU A 129 18.10 -4.16 0.78
N LEU A 130 17.40 -5.10 1.41
CA LEU A 130 18.04 -6.14 2.19
C LEU A 130 18.71 -7.15 1.24
N PRO A 131 19.97 -7.55 1.48
CA PRO A 131 20.75 -8.37 0.54
C PRO A 131 20.40 -9.87 0.64
N PHE A 132 19.18 -10.21 1.02
CA PHE A 132 18.70 -11.57 1.22
C PHE A 132 17.19 -11.64 1.04
N ASP A 133 16.67 -12.83 0.78
CA ASP A 133 15.22 -13.06 0.76
C ASP A 133 14.67 -13.03 2.18
N TYR A 134 13.54 -12.35 2.34
CA TYR A 134 12.89 -12.23 3.62
C TYR A 134 11.39 -11.99 3.44
N PHE A 135 10.66 -12.09 4.53
CA PHE A 135 9.29 -11.65 4.59
C PHE A 135 9.00 -11.12 5.99
N TYR A 136 8.11 -10.14 6.07
CA TYR A 136 7.44 -9.83 7.32
C TYR A 136 6.13 -10.56 7.33
N ILE A 137 5.85 -11.28 8.41
CA ILE A 137 4.57 -11.97 8.52
C ILE A 137 3.44 -10.99 8.96
N SER A 138 3.79 -9.77 9.37
CA SER A 138 2.85 -8.66 9.59
C SER A 138 3.34 -7.34 9.05
N GLU A 139 2.43 -6.37 9.05
CA GLU A 139 2.79 -4.97 8.95
C GLU A 139 3.69 -4.57 10.12
N LEU A 140 4.72 -3.80 9.77
CA LEU A 140 5.51 -3.02 10.72
C LEU A 140 4.79 -1.71 10.99
N SER A 141 4.82 -1.25 12.25
CA SER A 141 4.27 0.02 12.67
C SER A 141 5.13 0.61 13.79
N GLY A 142 4.98 1.92 14.06
CA GLY A 142 5.63 2.56 15.20
C GLY A 142 7.15 2.72 15.08
N ASP A 143 7.61 3.31 13.96
CA ASP A 143 9.03 3.60 13.70
C ASP A 143 9.94 2.36 13.67
N PRO A 144 9.73 1.41 12.74
CA PRO A 144 10.45 0.15 12.76
C PRO A 144 11.90 0.25 12.24
N ILE A 145 12.38 1.44 11.86
CA ILE A 145 13.75 1.67 11.36
C ILE A 145 14.42 2.79 12.14
N TYR A 146 15.61 2.49 12.63
CA TYR A 146 16.43 3.39 13.45
C TYR A 146 17.78 3.62 12.80
N PRO A 147 18.04 4.81 12.23
CA PRO A 147 19.36 5.19 11.76
C PRO A 147 20.35 5.32 12.93
N LEU A 148 21.48 4.63 12.85
CA LEU A 148 22.55 4.57 13.86
C LEU A 148 23.91 4.91 13.23
N GLY A 149 23.99 6.06 12.54
CA GLY A 149 25.19 6.44 11.78
C GLY A 149 25.30 5.62 10.49
N ASP A 150 26.38 4.83 10.37
CA ASP A 150 26.59 3.93 9.24
C ASP A 150 25.77 2.63 9.34
N GLU A 151 25.00 2.47 10.43
CA GLU A 151 24.15 1.32 10.67
C GLU A 151 22.66 1.70 10.63
N ILE A 152 21.82 0.71 10.35
CA ILE A 152 20.37 0.78 10.53
C ILE A 152 19.93 -0.37 11.43
N ALA A 153 19.11 -0.09 12.43
CA ALA A 153 18.46 -1.12 13.23
C ALA A 153 16.99 -1.20 12.85
N PHE A 154 16.46 -2.42 12.68
CA PHE A 154 15.06 -2.64 12.32
C PHE A 154 14.56 -3.94 12.94
N ILE A 155 13.22 -4.09 13.02
CA ILE A 155 12.59 -5.34 13.45
C ILE A 155 13.03 -6.45 12.49
N ARG A 156 13.59 -7.53 13.02
CA ARG A 156 14.15 -8.62 12.23
C ARG A 156 13.04 -9.23 11.35
N PRO A 157 13.23 -9.31 10.02
CA PRO A 157 12.30 -10.04 9.17
C PRO A 157 12.53 -11.55 9.28
N GLU A 158 11.55 -12.31 8.85
CA GLU A 158 11.60 -13.76 8.86
C GLU A 158 12.25 -14.32 7.59
N ARG A 159 12.84 -15.51 7.74
CA ARG A 159 13.50 -16.25 6.67
C ARG A 159 12.89 -17.65 6.60
N ALA A 160 12.81 -18.21 5.39
CA ALA A 160 12.21 -19.52 5.15
C ALA A 160 12.89 -20.65 5.95
N GLU A 161 14.14 -20.45 6.35
CA GLU A 161 14.98 -21.41 7.08
C GLU A 161 14.55 -21.65 8.54
N VAL A 162 13.69 -20.79 9.11
CA VAL A 162 13.24 -20.87 10.51
C VAL A 162 12.14 -21.91 10.72
N VAL A 163 11.50 -22.40 9.64
CA VAL A 163 10.37 -23.34 9.70
C VAL A 163 10.87 -24.79 9.60
N THR A 164 11.00 -25.46 10.74
CA THR A 164 11.55 -26.83 10.83
C THR A 164 10.50 -27.92 10.57
N ASP A 165 9.23 -27.64 10.88
CA ASP A 165 8.07 -28.39 10.44
C ASP A 165 6.90 -27.44 10.14
N GLN A 166 5.88 -27.88 9.39
CA GLN A 166 4.75 -27.01 9.01
C GLN A 166 3.73 -26.79 10.14
N SER A 167 4.05 -27.15 11.40
CA SER A 167 3.15 -26.86 12.51
C SER A 167 3.25 -25.40 12.93
N LEU A 168 2.11 -24.79 13.26
CA LEU A 168 2.09 -23.41 13.75
C LEU A 168 2.95 -23.24 15.00
N LYS A 169 2.98 -24.26 15.88
CA LYS A 169 3.76 -24.22 17.12
C LYS A 169 5.26 -24.10 16.85
N SER A 170 5.82 -24.95 15.98
CA SER A 170 7.27 -24.91 15.69
C SER A 170 7.68 -23.60 15.00
N ILE A 171 6.81 -23.06 14.14
CA ILE A 171 7.01 -21.75 13.50
C ILE A 171 7.17 -20.67 14.56
N PHE A 172 6.24 -20.61 15.53
CA PHE A 172 6.30 -19.59 16.57
C PHE A 172 7.40 -19.84 17.60
N GLU A 173 7.71 -21.08 17.96
CA GLU A 173 8.90 -21.40 18.76
C GLU A 173 10.19 -20.93 18.06
N GLY A 174 10.28 -21.11 16.74
CA GLY A 174 11.41 -20.65 15.94
C GLY A 174 11.52 -19.13 15.92
N ILE A 175 10.40 -18.42 15.70
CA ILE A 175 10.35 -16.96 15.66
C ILE A 175 10.69 -16.36 17.03
N TYR A 176 10.04 -16.83 18.10
CA TYR A 176 10.25 -16.34 19.47
C TYR A 176 11.59 -16.77 20.07
N GLY A 177 12.22 -17.80 19.52
CA GLY A 177 13.58 -18.21 19.86
C GLY A 177 14.67 -17.30 19.29
N GLN A 178 14.34 -16.42 18.34
CA GLN A 178 15.30 -15.53 17.70
C GLN A 178 15.27 -14.11 18.27
N PRO A 179 16.36 -13.34 18.13
CA PRO A 179 16.35 -11.94 18.52
C PRO A 179 15.35 -11.13 17.71
N ILE A 180 14.83 -10.08 18.34
CA ILE A 180 13.76 -9.21 17.84
C ILE A 180 14.29 -8.25 16.77
N MET A 181 15.48 -7.71 16.97
CA MET A 181 16.04 -6.65 16.13
C MET A 181 17.21 -7.17 15.32
N GLN A 182 17.33 -6.70 14.09
CA GLN A 182 18.52 -6.84 13.27
C GLN A 182 19.17 -5.47 13.10
N VAL A 183 20.48 -5.40 13.29
CA VAL A 183 21.29 -4.21 13.01
C VAL A 183 22.17 -4.51 11.82
N PHE A 184 22.11 -3.65 10.81
CA PHE A 184 22.80 -3.79 9.55
C PHE A 184 23.77 -2.63 9.35
N ASP A 185 25.03 -2.94 9.08
CA ASP A 185 26.06 -1.98 8.68
C ASP A 185 25.99 -1.74 7.17
N THR A 186 25.61 -0.52 6.80
CA THR A 186 25.38 -0.11 5.41
C THR A 186 26.65 0.06 4.60
N VAL A 187 27.83 0.09 5.25
CA VAL A 187 29.15 0.21 4.61
C VAL A 187 29.76 -1.17 4.39
N SER A 188 29.78 -2.01 5.42
CA SER A 188 30.42 -3.34 5.35
C SER A 188 29.48 -4.45 4.85
N ASN A 189 28.18 -4.15 4.71
CA ASN A 189 27.14 -5.07 4.30
C ASN A 189 27.01 -6.30 5.22
N ARG A 190 27.29 -6.10 6.52
CA ARG A 190 27.19 -7.13 7.56
C ARG A 190 26.02 -6.84 8.48
N SER A 191 25.45 -7.90 9.05
CA SER A 191 24.38 -7.76 10.03
C SER A 191 24.69 -8.51 11.32
N ARG A 192 24.06 -8.06 12.40
CA ARG A 192 24.00 -8.73 13.70
C ARG A 192 22.58 -8.67 14.22
N GLU A 193 22.23 -9.60 15.09
CA GLU A 193 20.91 -9.67 15.71
C GLU A 193 21.03 -9.30 17.19
N THR A 194 20.01 -8.65 17.74
CA THR A 194 20.00 -8.13 19.11
C THR A 194 18.59 -8.06 19.69
N MET A 195 18.48 -7.74 20.98
CA MET A 195 17.25 -7.85 21.79
C MET A 195 16.65 -9.26 21.72
N ALA A 196 17.18 -10.17 22.54
CA ALA A 196 16.53 -11.47 22.73
C ALA A 196 15.18 -11.30 23.43
N PHE A 197 14.22 -12.19 23.14
CA PHE A 197 12.99 -12.27 23.93
C PHE A 197 13.32 -12.53 25.42
N PRO A 198 12.60 -11.90 26.35
CA PRO A 198 12.79 -12.19 27.77
C PRO A 198 12.50 -13.68 28.05
N PRO A 199 13.37 -14.40 28.77
CA PRO A 199 13.24 -15.84 28.97
C PRO A 199 12.00 -16.25 29.76
N ASN A 200 11.42 -15.32 30.54
CA ASN A 200 10.20 -15.54 31.31
C ASN A 200 8.97 -14.88 30.65
N SER A 201 9.06 -14.53 29.37
CA SER A 201 7.92 -14.00 28.62
C SER A 201 6.96 -15.11 28.22
N MET A 202 5.70 -14.75 27.98
CA MET A 202 4.68 -15.66 27.47
C MET A 202 5.07 -16.31 26.14
N TYR A 203 5.89 -15.65 25.32
CA TYR A 203 6.34 -16.13 24.00
C TYR A 203 7.22 -17.40 24.06
N SER A 204 7.68 -17.80 25.25
CA SER A 204 8.53 -18.98 25.43
C SER A 204 7.80 -20.33 25.33
N ASP A 205 6.47 -20.35 25.28
CA ASP A 205 5.68 -21.59 25.32
C ASP A 205 5.26 -22.14 23.93
N GLY A 206 5.59 -21.40 22.86
CA GLY A 206 5.30 -21.77 21.48
C GLY A 206 3.86 -21.49 21.02
N ASN A 207 3.02 -20.87 21.86
CA ASN A 207 1.67 -20.48 21.48
C ASN A 207 1.67 -19.17 20.69
N PHE A 208 0.70 -19.03 19.79
CA PHE A 208 0.48 -17.77 19.07
C PHE A 208 -0.24 -16.75 19.98
N TYR A 209 0.36 -15.58 20.16
CA TYR A 209 -0.15 -14.52 21.04
C TYR A 209 -0.62 -13.26 20.29
N PHE A 210 -1.21 -13.45 19.12
CA PHE A 210 -1.68 -12.38 18.24
C PHE A 210 -0.58 -11.43 17.76
N TRP A 211 -0.92 -10.64 16.73
CA TRP A 211 0.05 -9.90 15.94
C TRP A 211 0.04 -8.40 16.25
N MET A 212 1.03 -7.97 17.02
CA MET A 212 1.91 -6.81 16.82
C MET A 212 2.88 -6.84 18.01
N PHE A 213 3.90 -7.69 17.89
CA PHE A 213 4.86 -7.98 18.95
C PHE A 213 6.29 -8.04 18.43
N PRO A 214 7.26 -7.31 19.01
CA PRO A 214 7.13 -6.13 19.88
C PRO A 214 7.20 -4.80 19.13
N THR A 215 6.58 -3.78 19.72
CA THR A 215 6.99 -2.41 19.43
C THR A 215 8.27 -2.13 20.19
N VAL A 216 9.28 -1.72 19.44
CA VAL A 216 10.55 -1.25 19.97
C VAL A 216 10.54 0.26 19.81
N ILE A 217 10.87 1.00 20.86
CA ILE A 217 11.04 2.46 20.82
C ILE A 217 12.44 2.81 21.33
N GLN A 218 13.17 3.62 20.58
CA GLN A 218 14.41 4.22 21.07
C GLN A 218 14.12 5.52 21.84
N SER A 219 14.50 5.56 23.12
CA SER A 219 14.41 6.76 23.98
C SER A 219 15.80 7.18 24.43
N GLY A 220 16.41 8.09 23.66
CA GLY A 220 17.79 8.51 23.89
C GLY A 220 18.78 7.35 23.72
N LYS A 221 19.38 6.90 24.84
CA LYS A 221 20.30 5.75 24.85
C LYS A 221 19.62 4.43 25.22
N GLU A 222 18.37 4.49 25.63
CA GLU A 222 17.60 3.34 26.08
C GLU A 222 16.71 2.83 24.96
N TRP A 223 16.48 1.52 24.94
CA TRP A 223 15.56 0.87 24.03
C TRP A 223 14.45 0.25 24.86
N LEU A 224 13.22 0.69 24.60
CA LEU A 224 12.02 0.23 25.26
C LEU A 224 11.39 -0.84 24.41
N PHE A 225 11.17 -1.99 25.03
CA PHE A 225 10.36 -3.08 24.52
C PHE A 225 9.10 -3.12 25.38
N PHE A 226 7.93 -3.03 24.77
CA PHE A 226 6.66 -3.16 25.49
C PHE A 226 5.74 -4.07 24.73
N SER A 227 4.91 -4.79 25.50
CA SER A 227 3.90 -5.71 24.98
C SER A 227 2.47 -5.45 25.37
N GLU A 228 1.65 -5.05 24.39
CA GLU A 228 0.21 -5.02 24.54
C GLU A 228 -0.31 -6.46 24.64
N MET A 229 -0.73 -6.82 25.85
CA MET A 229 -1.59 -7.97 26.08
C MET A 229 -3.00 -7.55 25.69
N ASN A 230 -3.49 -8.02 24.54
CA ASN A 230 -4.91 -7.97 24.21
C ASN A 230 -5.66 -9.14 24.86
#